data_AF-A0A5C7JG58-F1
#
_entry.id   AF-A0A5C7JG58-F1
#
_cell.length_a   1.000
_cell.length_b   1.000
_cell.length_c   1.000
_cell.angle_alpha   90.00
_cell.angle_beta   90.00
_cell.angle_gamma   90.00
#
_symmetry.space_group_name_H-M   'P 1'
#
loop_
_entity.id
_entity.type
_entity.pdbx_description
1 polymer ?
#
loop_
_entity_poly.entity_id
_entity_poly.type
_entity_poly.pdbx_seq_one_letter_code
_entity_poly.pdbx_strand_id
1 'polypeptide(L)'
;MSLSRRAFSLFVLGLVSLTMLGLSTSALAKSRKKILEETLRTYAATIRWGSIEQAESFVDPAYRANHPLTALDLERYKQVRITYYNETAPVPVSDFEVRQTVEIGLVNVNSQEARSIIDRQVWKYDREKKAWLLTTGLPDITRGN
;
A
#
# COMPACT_ATOMS: atom_id res chain seq x y z
N MET A 1 -31.98 -29.96 -45.24
CA MET A 1 -32.16 -28.60 -44.68
C MET A 1 -31.76 -28.55 -43.17
N SER A 2 -30.59 -29.09 -42.79
CA SER A 2 -30.15 -29.20 -41.38
C SER A 2 -28.68 -28.78 -41.11
N LEU A 3 -27.88 -28.50 -42.15
CA LEU A 3 -26.47 -28.10 -42.01
C LEU A 3 -26.29 -26.65 -41.52
N SER A 4 -27.19 -25.73 -41.90
CA SER A 4 -27.07 -24.30 -41.58
C SER A 4 -27.34 -23.95 -40.12
N ARG A 5 -28.14 -24.76 -39.40
CA ARG A 5 -28.45 -24.54 -37.97
C ARG A 5 -27.27 -24.88 -37.06
N ARG A 6 -26.46 -25.90 -37.42
CA ARG A 6 -25.31 -26.33 -36.63
C ARG A 6 -24.13 -25.36 -36.72
N ALA A 7 -23.89 -24.78 -37.90
CA ALA A 7 -22.86 -23.77 -38.09
C ALA A 7 -23.18 -22.45 -37.35
N PHE A 8 -24.47 -22.07 -37.30
CA PHE A 8 -24.90 -20.87 -36.58
C PHE A 8 -24.82 -21.03 -35.05
N SER A 9 -25.17 -22.20 -34.51
CA SER A 9 -25.04 -22.48 -33.08
C SER A 9 -23.57 -22.57 -32.60
N LEU A 10 -22.65 -23.06 -33.44
CA LEU A 10 -21.22 -23.08 -33.10
C LEU A 10 -20.59 -21.68 -33.13
N PHE A 11 -21.11 -20.77 -33.96
CA PHE A 11 -20.64 -19.37 -34.02
C PHE A 11 -21.14 -18.54 -32.83
N VAL A 12 -22.37 -18.77 -32.36
CA VAL A 12 -22.94 -18.09 -31.18
C VAL A 12 -22.30 -18.59 -29.87
N LEU A 13 -21.95 -19.87 -29.76
CA LEU A 13 -21.22 -20.38 -28.59
C LEU A 13 -19.77 -19.88 -28.53
N GLY A 14 -19.10 -19.67 -29.66
CA GLY A 14 -17.74 -19.09 -29.69
C GLY A 14 -17.69 -17.62 -29.27
N LEU A 15 -18.73 -16.84 -29.56
CA LEU A 15 -18.79 -15.40 -29.26
C LEU A 15 -19.15 -15.12 -27.78
N VAL A 16 -19.86 -16.03 -27.10
CA VAL A 16 -20.23 -15.90 -25.68
C VAL A 16 -19.08 -16.31 -24.75
N SER A 17 -18.17 -17.20 -25.18
CA SER A 17 -17.01 -17.59 -24.37
C SER A 17 -15.92 -16.50 -24.30
N LEU A 18 -15.85 -15.60 -25.28
CA LEU A 18 -14.81 -14.54 -25.30
C LEU A 18 -15.18 -13.30 -24.47
N THR A 19 -16.46 -13.10 -24.15
CA THR A 19 -16.93 -11.97 -23.33
C THR A 19 -16.83 -12.22 -21.81
N MET A 20 -16.75 -13.48 -21.36
CA MET A 20 -16.61 -13.81 -19.93
C MET A 20 -15.18 -13.62 -19.37
N LEU A 21 -14.15 -13.53 -20.21
CA LEU A 21 -12.76 -13.33 -19.76
C LEU A 21 -12.42 -11.85 -19.42
N GLY A 22 -13.21 -10.89 -19.88
CA GLY A 22 -12.95 -9.45 -19.64
C GLY A 22 -13.53 -8.89 -18.33
N LEU A 23 -14.51 -9.54 -17.72
CA LEU A 23 -15.16 -9.05 -16.50
C LEU A 23 -14.38 -9.40 -15.21
N SER A 24 -13.63 -10.50 -15.21
CA SER A 24 -12.90 -10.96 -14.02
C SER A 24 -11.70 -10.08 -13.68
N THR A 25 -11.01 -9.53 -14.69
CA THR A 25 -9.82 -8.69 -14.52
C THR A 25 -10.17 -7.31 -13.95
N SER A 26 -11.27 -6.70 -14.42
CA SER A 26 -11.74 -5.40 -13.94
C SER A 26 -12.27 -5.45 -12.51
N ALA A 27 -13.00 -6.52 -12.15
CA ALA A 27 -13.48 -6.73 -10.78
C ALA A 27 -12.32 -6.90 -9.79
N LEU A 28 -11.29 -7.67 -10.17
CA LEU A 28 -10.11 -7.87 -9.34
C LEU A 28 -9.30 -6.57 -9.18
N ALA A 29 -9.15 -5.78 -10.26
CA ALA A 29 -8.49 -4.47 -10.20
C ALA A 29 -9.23 -3.50 -9.26
N LYS A 30 -10.57 -3.45 -9.34
CA LYS A 30 -11.40 -2.63 -8.44
C LYS A 30 -11.25 -3.06 -6.98
N SER A 31 -11.21 -4.36 -6.72
CA SER A 31 -10.97 -4.90 -5.38
C SER A 31 -9.59 -4.49 -4.84
N ARG A 32 -8.51 -4.64 -5.64
CA ARG A 32 -7.16 -4.22 -5.23
C ARG A 32 -7.09 -2.73 -4.90
N LYS A 33 -7.74 -1.88 -5.70
CA LYS A 33 -7.79 -0.44 -5.45
C LYS A 33 -8.52 -0.12 -4.12
N LYS A 34 -9.64 -0.78 -3.85
CA LYS A 34 -10.36 -0.60 -2.58
C LYS A 34 -9.49 -1.01 -1.38
N ILE A 35 -8.81 -2.16 -1.48
CA ILE A 35 -7.89 -2.62 -0.43
C ILE A 35 -6.74 -1.62 -0.25
N LEU A 36 -6.17 -1.08 -1.33
CA LEU A 36 -5.15 -0.02 -1.26
C LEU A 36 -5.65 1.19 -0.47
N GLU A 37 -6.82 1.73 -0.82
CA GLU A 37 -7.40 2.91 -0.17
C GLU A 37 -7.60 2.68 1.35
N GLU A 38 -8.04 1.49 1.73
CA GLU A 38 -8.17 1.10 3.13
C GLU A 38 -6.81 0.93 3.82
N THR A 39 -5.85 0.26 3.17
CA THR A 39 -4.49 0.07 3.69
C THR A 39 -3.81 1.42 3.94
N LEU A 40 -3.81 2.34 2.96
CA LEU A 40 -3.16 3.65 3.10
C LEU A 40 -3.80 4.47 4.21
N ARG A 41 -5.14 4.48 4.29
CA ARG A 41 -5.88 5.17 5.36
C ARG A 41 -5.53 4.60 6.73
N THR A 42 -5.49 3.27 6.85
CA THR A 42 -5.20 2.58 8.11
C THR A 42 -3.78 2.84 8.53
N TYR A 43 -2.81 2.69 7.62
CA TYR A 43 -1.41 3.00 7.89
C TYR A 43 -1.22 4.45 8.36
N ALA A 44 -1.82 5.41 7.65
CA ALA A 44 -1.76 6.82 8.03
C ALA A 44 -2.40 7.09 9.41
N ALA A 45 -3.46 6.36 9.78
CA ALA A 45 -4.05 6.44 11.12
C ALA A 45 -3.14 5.78 12.18
N THR A 46 -2.52 4.65 11.88
CA THR A 46 -1.56 3.97 12.76
C THR A 46 -0.33 4.83 13.02
N ILE A 47 0.21 5.51 12.02
CA ILE A 47 1.33 6.44 12.20
C ILE A 47 0.92 7.61 13.10
N ARG A 48 -0.26 8.21 12.90
CA ARG A 48 -0.69 9.35 13.72
C ARG A 48 -1.03 8.95 15.16
N TRP A 49 -1.83 7.90 15.34
CA TRP A 49 -2.51 7.59 16.62
C TRP A 49 -2.14 6.24 17.24
N GLY A 50 -1.48 5.37 16.47
CA GLY A 50 -1.07 4.04 16.92
C GLY A 50 0.36 4.03 17.46
N SER A 51 1.01 2.87 17.32
CA SER A 51 2.41 2.68 17.68
C SER A 51 3.25 2.32 16.45
N ILE A 52 4.56 2.55 16.52
CA ILE A 52 5.44 2.21 15.41
C ILE A 52 5.55 0.70 15.19
N GLU A 53 5.43 -0.07 16.27
CA GLU A 53 5.37 -1.54 16.24
C GLU A 53 4.11 -2.04 15.52
N GLN A 54 2.98 -1.34 15.67
CA GLN A 54 1.78 -1.66 14.89
C GLN A 54 1.97 -1.32 13.41
N ALA A 55 2.63 -0.19 13.11
CA ALA A 55 2.96 0.20 11.74
C ALA A 55 3.89 -0.80 11.04
N GLU A 56 4.76 -1.49 11.80
CA GLU A 56 5.65 -2.54 11.28
C GLU A 56 4.88 -3.68 10.60
N SER A 57 3.63 -3.95 11.01
CA SER A 57 2.79 -5.00 10.39
C SER A 57 2.45 -4.74 8.90
N PHE A 58 2.55 -3.49 8.46
CA PHE A 58 2.36 -3.11 7.05
C PHE A 58 3.63 -3.31 6.22
N VAL A 59 4.79 -3.43 6.85
CA VAL A 59 6.08 -3.53 6.17
C VAL A 59 6.27 -4.93 5.62
N ASP A 60 6.76 -4.99 4.39
CA ASP A 60 7.09 -6.25 3.71
C ASP A 60 7.98 -7.13 4.60
N PRO A 61 7.59 -8.38 4.90
CA PRO A 61 8.40 -9.29 5.70
C PRO A 61 9.84 -9.49 5.18
N ALA A 62 10.04 -9.45 3.86
CA ALA A 62 11.38 -9.53 3.28
C ALA A 62 12.22 -8.28 3.59
N TYR A 63 11.59 -7.11 3.66
CA TYR A 63 12.26 -5.89 4.11
C TYR A 63 12.62 -5.99 5.59
N ARG A 64 11.67 -6.42 6.44
CA ARG A 64 11.88 -6.57 7.90
C ARG A 64 12.98 -7.58 8.25
N ALA A 65 13.09 -8.67 7.49
CA ALA A 65 14.16 -9.65 7.68
C ALA A 65 15.55 -9.04 7.47
N ASN A 66 15.68 -8.09 6.53
CA ASN A 66 16.95 -7.40 6.23
C ASN A 66 17.16 -6.13 7.07
N HIS A 67 16.07 -5.56 7.61
CA HIS A 67 16.07 -4.32 8.39
C HIS A 67 15.18 -4.50 9.62
N PRO A 68 15.59 -5.33 10.60
CA PRO A 68 14.78 -5.59 11.78
C PRO A 68 14.62 -4.32 12.60
N LEU A 69 13.41 -4.08 13.13
CA LEU A 69 13.16 -2.97 14.03
C LEU A 69 13.90 -3.21 15.35
N THR A 70 14.94 -2.42 15.62
CA THR A 70 15.79 -2.61 16.80
C THR A 70 15.25 -1.87 18.02
N ALA A 71 15.71 -2.28 19.22
CA ALA A 71 15.40 -1.55 20.45
C ALA A 71 15.86 -0.07 20.38
N LEU A 72 17.00 0.21 19.74
CA LEU A 72 17.49 1.58 19.55
C LEU A 72 16.53 2.40 18.68
N ASP A 73 15.96 1.80 17.64
CA ASP A 73 15.00 2.48 16.77
C ASP A 73 13.70 2.80 17.54
N LEU A 74 13.21 1.87 18.35
CA LEU A 74 12.06 2.10 19.23
C LEU A 74 12.32 3.27 20.20
N GLU A 75 13.50 3.32 20.82
CA GLU A 75 13.86 4.45 21.69
C GLU A 75 13.94 5.77 20.93
N ARG A 76 14.38 5.78 19.67
CA ARG A 76 14.33 6.99 18.83
C ARG A 76 12.90 7.44 18.56
N TYR A 77 11.98 6.52 18.24
CA TYR A 77 10.58 6.88 18.02
C TYR A 77 9.92 7.48 19.27
N LYS A 78 10.29 7.02 20.47
CA LYS A 78 9.78 7.58 21.74
C LYS A 78 10.24 9.03 21.98
N GLN A 79 11.31 9.49 21.34
CA GLN A 79 11.80 10.86 21.49
C GLN A 79 11.00 11.88 20.67
N VAL A 80 10.11 11.44 19.79
CA VAL A 80 9.31 12.32 18.95
C VAL A 80 7.82 12.02 19.08
N ARG A 81 6.99 13.06 18.96
CA ARG A 81 5.55 12.92 18.78
C ARG A 81 5.18 13.38 17.38
N ILE A 82 4.37 12.59 16.71
CA ILE A 82 3.83 12.92 15.39
C ILE A 82 2.72 13.96 15.55
N THR A 83 2.84 15.07 14.83
CA THR A 83 1.90 16.20 14.89
C THR A 83 0.96 16.24 13.70
N TYR A 84 1.44 15.84 12.52
CA TYR A 84 0.63 15.66 11.33
C TYR A 84 1.25 14.60 10.41
N TYR A 85 0.45 14.15 9.46
CA TYR A 85 0.85 13.28 8.36
C TYR A 85 0.06 13.80 7.16
N ASN A 86 0.76 14.28 6.13
CA ASN A 86 0.18 14.95 4.99
C ASN A 86 0.59 14.20 3.72
N GLU A 87 -0.31 13.33 3.26
CA GLU A 87 -0.08 12.47 2.12
C GLU A 87 -0.47 13.10 0.78
N THR A 88 0.33 12.83 -0.25
CA THR A 88 -0.10 13.06 -1.64
C THR A 88 -1.10 12.00 -2.09
N ALA A 89 -1.79 12.24 -3.20
CA ALA A 89 -2.50 11.17 -3.88
C ALA A 89 -1.54 10.02 -4.23
N PRO A 90 -1.94 8.75 -4.05
CA PRO A 90 -1.14 7.61 -4.49
C PRO A 90 -1.00 7.61 -6.02
N VAL A 91 0.22 7.41 -6.51
CA VAL A 91 0.54 7.35 -7.94
C VAL A 91 0.77 5.89 -8.33
N PRO A 92 -0.10 5.27 -9.14
CA PRO A 92 0.12 3.93 -9.66
C PRO A 92 1.35 3.90 -10.58
N VAL A 93 2.29 3.00 -10.29
CA VAL A 93 3.41 2.67 -11.18
C VAL A 93 3.05 1.46 -12.04
N SER A 94 2.30 0.52 -11.45
CA SER A 94 1.70 -0.62 -12.15
C SER A 94 0.43 -1.08 -11.42
N ASP A 95 -0.20 -2.15 -11.92
CA ASP A 95 -1.34 -2.81 -11.27
C ASP A 95 -1.07 -3.32 -9.84
N PHE A 96 0.21 -3.46 -9.48
CA PHE A 96 0.67 -4.07 -8.22
C PHE A 96 1.72 -3.22 -7.51
N GLU A 97 2.00 -2.00 -7.98
CA GLU A 97 2.93 -1.07 -7.34
C GLU A 97 2.36 0.35 -7.38
N VAL A 98 2.40 1.01 -6.22
CA VAL A 98 1.96 2.38 -6.02
C VAL A 98 3.01 3.13 -5.22
N ARG A 99 3.20 4.41 -5.55
CA ARG A 99 4.06 5.32 -4.79
C ARG A 99 3.23 6.40 -4.11
N GLN A 100 3.62 6.77 -2.90
CA GLN A 100 3.01 7.87 -2.17
C GLN A 100 4.12 8.67 -1.47
N THR A 101 4.04 10.00 -1.54
CA THR A 101 4.92 10.86 -0.75
C THR A 101 4.12 11.42 0.41
N VAL A 102 4.74 11.45 1.59
CA VAL A 102 4.10 11.92 2.81
C VAL A 102 5.05 12.85 3.54
N GLU A 103 4.56 14.02 3.90
CA GLU A 103 5.23 14.88 4.87
C GLU A 103 4.73 14.54 6.28
N ILE A 104 5.64 14.25 7.19
CA ILE A 104 5.31 13.90 8.57
C ILE A 104 5.90 14.96 9.50
N GLY A 105 5.02 15.62 10.26
CA GLY A 105 5.40 16.57 11.29
C GLY A 105 5.79 15.86 12.57
N LEU A 106 6.92 16.26 13.14
CA LEU A 106 7.50 15.71 14.37
C LEU A 106 7.77 16.86 15.34
N VAL A 107 7.50 16.61 16.63
CA VAL A 107 8.03 17.45 17.71
C VAL A 107 8.88 16.58 18.63
N ASN A 108 10.08 17.02 18.97
CA ASN A 108 10.89 16.36 19.97
C ASN A 108 10.23 16.55 21.34
N VAL A 109 9.98 15.45 22.06
CA VAL A 109 9.24 15.51 23.34
C VAL A 109 10.05 16.16 24.46
N ASN A 110 11.39 16.14 24.37
CA ASN A 110 12.29 16.69 25.38
C ASN A 110 12.64 18.16 25.12
N SER A 111 12.93 18.53 23.87
CA SER A 111 13.33 19.90 23.50
C SER A 111 12.20 20.79 23.00
N GLN A 112 11.04 20.22 22.68
CA GLN A 112 9.92 20.90 21.99
C GLN A 112 10.29 21.45 20.60
N GLU A 113 11.42 21.03 20.04
CA GLU A 113 11.80 21.40 18.68
C GLU A 113 10.89 20.72 17.65
N ALA A 114 10.33 21.51 16.75
CA ALA A 114 9.47 21.05 15.68
C ALA A 114 10.25 20.92 14.36
N ARG A 115 10.01 19.83 13.63
CA ARG A 115 10.51 19.64 12.26
C ARG A 115 9.58 18.75 11.46
N SER A 116 9.86 18.59 10.17
CA SER A 116 9.19 17.60 9.32
C SER A 116 10.20 16.70 8.61
N ILE A 117 9.71 15.55 8.16
CA ILE A 117 10.43 14.63 7.27
C ILE A 117 9.58 14.35 6.04
N ILE A 118 10.25 14.06 4.92
CA ILE A 118 9.61 13.54 3.71
C ILE A 118 9.81 12.03 3.63
N ASP A 119 8.73 11.29 3.85
CA ASP A 119 8.66 9.85 3.67
C ASP A 119 8.21 9.51 2.24
N ARG A 120 9.03 8.72 1.53
CA ARG A 120 8.77 8.31 0.14
C ARG A 120 8.44 6.83 0.11
N GLN A 121 7.15 6.54 0.09
CA GLN A 121 6.63 5.20 0.27
C GLN A 121 6.46 4.47 -1.05
N VAL A 122 6.86 3.20 -1.09
CA VAL A 122 6.54 2.27 -2.19
C VAL A 122 5.72 1.12 -1.64
N TRP A 123 4.50 0.99 -2.13
CA TRP A 123 3.55 -0.04 -1.77
C TRP A 123 3.46 -1.08 -2.88
N LYS A 124 3.63 -2.36 -2.55
CA LYS A 124 3.48 -3.48 -3.49
C LYS A 124 2.38 -4.42 -3.06
N TYR A 125 1.59 -4.89 -4.00
CA TYR A 125 0.51 -5.84 -3.73
C TYR A 125 1.04 -7.26 -3.70
N ASP A 126 0.96 -7.88 -2.52
CA ASP A 126 1.22 -9.30 -2.32
C ASP A 126 -0.04 -10.08 -2.73
N ARG A 127 0.08 -10.90 -3.78
CA ARG A 127 -1.05 -11.66 -4.34
C ARG A 127 -1.47 -12.83 -3.47
N GLU A 128 -0.55 -13.40 -2.71
CA GLU A 128 -0.80 -14.55 -1.84
C GLU A 128 -1.57 -14.10 -0.60
N LYS A 129 -1.10 -13.02 0.03
CA LYS A 129 -1.73 -12.40 1.20
C LYS A 129 -2.91 -11.50 0.84
N LYS A 130 -3.06 -11.18 -0.45
CA LYS A 130 -4.07 -10.25 -0.98
C LYS A 130 -4.02 -8.87 -0.30
N ALA A 131 -2.84 -8.40 0.06
CA ALA A 131 -2.61 -7.19 0.84
C ALA A 131 -1.56 -6.28 0.18
N TRP A 132 -1.65 -4.98 0.43
CA TRP A 132 -0.58 -4.04 0.06
C TRP A 132 0.44 -3.95 1.19
N LEU A 133 1.71 -4.12 0.84
CA LEU A 133 2.84 -4.10 1.76
C LEU A 133 3.77 -2.93 1.45
N LEU A 134 4.25 -2.28 2.49
CA LEU A 134 5.21 -1.19 2.41
C LEU A 134 6.62 -1.75 2.24
N THR A 135 7.27 -1.43 1.13
CA THR A 135 8.58 -2.00 0.74
C THR A 135 9.76 -1.09 1.00
N THR A 136 9.50 0.14 1.44
CA THR A 136 10.52 1.14 1.81
C THR A 136 10.82 1.18 3.30
N GLY A 137 10.10 0.40 4.11
CA GLY A 137 10.21 0.43 5.57
C GLY A 137 9.41 1.56 6.23
N LEU A 138 9.53 1.63 7.55
CA LEU A 138 8.93 2.68 8.39
C LEU A 138 9.57 4.05 8.10
N PRO A 139 8.91 5.18 8.47
CA PRO A 139 9.45 6.50 8.21
C PRO A 139 10.77 6.72 8.97
N ASP A 140 11.83 7.10 8.26
CA ASP A 140 13.11 7.41 8.89
C ASP A 140 13.06 8.79 9.57
N ILE A 141 12.76 8.77 10.87
CA ILE A 141 12.70 9.97 11.69
C ILE A 141 14.07 10.58 11.94
N THR A 142 15.19 9.96 11.61
CA THR A 142 16.52 10.52 11.89
C THR A 142 17.01 11.50 10.83
N ARG A 143 16.45 11.44 9.61
CA ARG A 143 16.80 12.35 8.53
C ARG A 143 16.14 13.71 8.74
N GLY A 144 16.93 14.78 8.67
CA GLY A 144 16.42 16.14 8.48
C GLY A 144 16.15 16.40 6.99
N ASN A 145 15.26 17.34 6.70
CA ASN A 145 15.11 17.90 5.35
C ASN A 145 16.32 18.75 4.95
#